data_AF-A0A0D8BJ21-F1
#
_entry.id   AF-A0A0D8BJ21-F1
#
_cell.length_a   1.000
_cell.length_b   1.000
_cell.length_c   1.000
_cell.angle_alpha   90.00
_cell.angle_beta   90.00
_cell.angle_gamma   90.00
#
_symmetry.space_group_name_H-M   'P 1'
#
loop_
_entity.id
_entity.type
_entity.pdbx_description
1 polymer ?
#
loop_
_entity_poly.entity_id
_entity_poly.type
_entity_poly.pdbx_seq_one_letter_code
_entity_poly.pdbx_strand_id
1 'polypeptide(L)'
;MAAVLPQGDALAIREILALFAHVFDNNDVAGLGLACTSDVRVDIGPGPSRTYHGLGEFADYVRSRSAAAPDHHTVHTSLLLQEDGSVRA
;
A
#
# COMPACT_ATOMS: atom_id res chain seq x y z
N MET A 1 -5.22 19.92 18.95
CA MET A 1 -5.68 18.72 19.68
C MET A 1 -5.17 17.52 18.91
N ALA A 2 -4.56 16.52 19.55
CA ALA A 2 -4.18 15.31 18.83
C ALA A 2 -5.46 14.59 18.38
N ALA A 3 -5.66 14.45 17.08
CA ALA A 3 -6.75 13.65 16.54
C ALA A 3 -6.53 12.19 16.95
N VAL A 4 -7.58 11.55 17.47
CA VAL A 4 -7.50 10.15 17.92
C VAL A 4 -8.07 9.27 16.83
N LEU A 5 -7.27 8.32 16.34
CA LEU A 5 -7.74 7.30 15.41
C LEU A 5 -8.55 6.25 16.19
N PRO A 6 -9.85 6.05 15.90
CA PRO A 6 -10.65 5.02 16.55
C PRO A 6 -10.02 3.64 16.37
N GLN A 7 -10.15 2.78 17.39
CA GLN A 7 -9.55 1.45 17.36
C GLN A 7 -10.05 0.58 16.19
N GLY A 8 -11.34 0.69 15.84
CA GLY A 8 -11.92 -0.01 14.69
C GLY A 8 -11.28 0.41 13.37
N ASP A 9 -11.08 1.72 13.18
CA ASP A 9 -10.44 2.26 11.98
C ASP A 9 -8.97 1.85 11.92
N ALA A 10 -8.26 1.90 13.06
CA ALA A 10 -6.88 1.44 13.15
C ALA A 10 -6.73 -0.05 12.78
N LEU A 11 -7.70 -0.89 13.15
CA LEU A 11 -7.71 -2.31 12.77
C LEU A 11 -7.95 -2.47 11.27
N ALA A 12 -8.98 -1.82 10.72
CA ALA A 12 -9.30 -1.89 9.29
C ALA A 12 -8.14 -1.39 8.40
N ILE A 13 -7.45 -0.34 8.82
CA ILE A 13 -6.26 0.18 8.12
C ILE A 13 -5.11 -0.84 8.17
N ARG A 14 -4.90 -1.54 9.29
CA ARG A 14 -3.88 -2.59 9.36
C ARG A 14 -4.23 -3.78 8.47
N GLU A 15 -5.51 -4.14 8.39
CA GLU A 15 -5.98 -5.23 7.52
C GLU A 15 -5.76 -4.90 6.04
N ILE A 16 -6.08 -3.67 5.60
CA ILE A 16 -5.86 -3.28 4.20
C ILE A 16 -4.37 -3.22 3.84
N LEU A 17 -3.52 -2.76 4.77
CA LEU A 17 -2.06 -2.73 4.59
C LEU A 17 -1.47 -4.15 4.57
N ALA A 18 -1.97 -5.06 5.39
CA ALA A 18 -1.59 -6.47 5.36
C ALA A 18 -2.01 -7.14 4.04
N LEU A 19 -3.21 -6.82 3.54
CA LEU A 19 -3.67 -7.29 2.23
C LEU A 19 -2.78 -6.73 1.10
N PHE A 20 -2.46 -5.44 1.13
CA PHE A 20 -1.55 -4.83 0.16
C PHE A 20 -0.19 -5.54 0.15
N ALA A 21 0.44 -5.73 1.32
CA ALA A 21 1.73 -6.40 1.42
C ALA A 21 1.65 -7.83 0.86
N HIS A 22 0.63 -8.60 1.25
CA HIS A 22 0.41 -9.94 0.72
C HIS A 22 0.29 -9.96 -0.81
N VAL A 23 -0.58 -9.13 -1.38
CA VAL A 23 -0.83 -9.08 -2.82
C VAL A 23 0.43 -8.63 -3.57
N PHE A 24 1.06 -7.55 -3.12
CA PHE A 24 2.23 -6.97 -3.76
C PHE A 24 3.44 -7.90 -3.68
N ASP A 25 3.71 -8.53 -2.54
CA ASP A 25 4.87 -9.42 -2.37
C ASP A 25 4.74 -10.72 -3.15
N ASN A 26 3.51 -11.21 -3.34
CA ASN A 26 3.23 -12.42 -4.12
C ASN A 26 3.04 -12.14 -5.62
N ASN A 27 3.23 -10.90 -6.06
CA ASN A 27 2.95 -10.45 -7.44
C ASN A 27 1.52 -10.80 -7.91
N ASP A 28 0.54 -10.79 -7.00
CA ASP A 28 -0.86 -11.06 -7.32
C ASP A 28 -1.50 -9.85 -7.99
N VAL A 29 -1.37 -9.76 -9.31
CA VAL A 29 -1.92 -8.66 -10.10
C VAL A 29 -3.45 -8.59 -10.01
N ALA A 30 -4.13 -9.74 -9.87
CA ALA A 30 -5.59 -9.77 -9.79
C ALA A 30 -6.10 -9.23 -8.44
N GLY A 31 -5.31 -9.42 -7.38
CA GLY A 31 -5.62 -8.93 -6.03
C GLY A 31 -5.41 -7.43 -5.82
N LEU A 32 -4.71 -6.71 -6.72
CA LEU A 32 -4.37 -5.28 -6.51
C LEU A 32 -5.61 -4.40 -6.30
N GLY A 33 -6.71 -4.68 -7.01
CA GLY A 33 -7.97 -3.94 -6.88
C GLY A 33 -8.71 -4.18 -5.56
N LEU A 34 -8.28 -5.15 -4.74
CA LEU A 34 -8.82 -5.37 -3.40
C LEU A 34 -8.17 -4.44 -2.36
N ALA A 35 -6.92 -4.03 -2.59
CA ALA A 35 -6.14 -3.20 -1.67
C ALA A 35 -6.06 -1.72 -2.10
N CYS A 36 -6.23 -1.43 -3.39
CA CYS A 36 -6.05 -0.10 -3.95
C CYS A 36 -7.29 0.34 -4.75
N THR A 37 -7.57 1.65 -4.71
CA THR A 37 -8.57 2.28 -5.57
C THR A 37 -8.08 2.35 -7.02
N SER A 38 -8.98 2.54 -7.98
CA SER A 38 -8.64 2.61 -9.41
C SER A 38 -7.69 3.75 -9.76
N ASP A 39 -7.70 4.82 -8.97
CA ASP A 39 -6.90 6.05 -9.11
C ASP A 39 -5.65 6.08 -8.22
N VAL A 40 -5.22 4.94 -7.69
CA VAL A 40 -4.04 4.84 -6.82
C VAL A 40 -2.81 5.49 -7.45
N ARG A 41 -2.05 6.24 -6.65
CA ARG A 41 -0.73 6.75 -7.02
C ARG A 41 0.32 5.97 -6.26
N VAL A 42 1.29 5.40 -6.97
CA VAL A 42 2.38 4.63 -6.37
C VAL A 42 3.71 5.25 -6.72
N ASP A 43 4.49 5.63 -5.71
CA ASP A 43 5.83 6.20 -5.86
C ASP A 43 6.87 5.19 -5.34
N ILE A 44 7.76 4.70 -6.22
CA ILE A 44 8.76 3.67 -5.86
C ILE A 44 10.18 4.14 -6.16
N GLY A 45 11.07 3.90 -5.18
CA GLY A 45 12.52 4.10 -5.29
C GLY A 45 13.05 5.38 -4.63
N PRO A 46 14.33 5.41 -4.19
CA PRO A 46 14.97 6.62 -3.68
C PRO A 46 15.42 7.53 -4.83
N GLY A 47 15.10 8.84 -4.79
CA GLY A 47 15.47 9.81 -5.84
C GLY A 47 14.26 10.26 -6.66
N PRO A 48 14.38 10.64 -7.95
CA PRO A 48 13.19 10.88 -8.77
C PRO A 48 12.39 9.58 -8.85
N SER A 49 11.42 9.46 -7.95
CA SER A 49 10.61 8.27 -7.77
C SER A 49 9.90 7.97 -9.08
N ARG A 50 9.84 6.69 -9.44
CA ARG A 50 8.95 6.32 -10.53
C ARG A 50 7.54 6.35 -9.97
N THR A 51 6.75 7.29 -10.48
CA THR A 51 5.33 7.39 -10.18
C THR A 51 4.53 6.54 -11.16
N TYR A 52 3.58 5.77 -10.64
CA TYR A 52 2.58 5.03 -11.41
C TYR A 52 1.21 5.59 -11.09
N HIS A 53 0.42 5.81 -12.13
CA HIS A 53 -0.90 6.44 -12.09
C HIS A 53 -2.00 5.42 -12.40
N GLY A 54 -2.72 5.03 -11.35
CA GLY A 54 -3.83 4.09 -11.40
C GLY A 54 -3.40 2.62 -11.40
N LEU A 55 -4.41 1.75 -11.25
CA LEU A 55 -4.21 0.30 -11.15
C LEU A 55 -3.55 -0.30 -12.39
N GLY A 56 -3.78 0.26 -13.58
CA GLY A 56 -3.20 -0.25 -14.83
C GLY A 56 -1.67 -0.17 -14.85
N GLU A 57 -1.13 1.04 -14.63
CA GLU A 57 0.32 1.25 -14.60
C GLU A 57 0.98 0.50 -13.43
N PHE A 58 0.29 0.42 -12.29
CA PHE A 58 0.78 -0.33 -11.14
C PHE A 58 0.83 -1.84 -11.40
N ALA A 59 -0.20 -2.40 -12.05
CA ALA A 59 -0.24 -3.80 -12.46
C ALA A 59 0.91 -4.14 -13.42
N ASP A 60 1.21 -3.26 -14.38
CA ASP A 60 2.33 -3.43 -15.30
C ASP A 60 3.68 -3.45 -14.57
N TYR A 61 3.84 -2.58 -13.57
CA TYR A 61 5.01 -2.61 -12.71
C TYR A 61 5.12 -3.94 -11.94
N VAL A 62 4.06 -4.39 -11.28
CA VAL A 62 4.07 -5.66 -10.52
C VAL A 62 4.39 -6.84 -11.43
N ARG A 63 3.85 -6.90 -12.65
CA ARG A 63 4.22 -7.93 -13.65
C ARG A 63 5.69 -7.92 -14.04
N SER A 64 6.32 -6.75 -14.00
CA SER A 64 7.73 -6.59 -14.38
C SER A 64 8.72 -7.03 -13.28
N ARG A 65 8.23 -7.25 -12.04
CA ARG A 65 9.06 -7.68 -10.92
C ARG A 65 9.52 -9.12 -11.10
N SER A 66 10.77 -9.39 -10.73
CA SER A 66 11.28 -10.75 -10.66
C SER A 66 10.64 -11.53 -9.51
N ALA A 67 10.34 -12.81 -9.73
CA ALA A 67 9.82 -13.73 -8.71
C ALA A 67 10.79 -13.95 -7.52
N ALA A 68 12.05 -13.52 -7.64
CA ALA A 68 13.08 -13.65 -6.61
C ALA A 68 13.11 -12.49 -5.59
N ALA A 69 12.11 -11.61 -5.58
CA ALA A 69 12.04 -10.47 -4.65
C ALA A 69 10.74 -10.42 -3.81
N PRO A 70 10.38 -11.50 -3.07
CA PRO A 70 9.39 -11.36 -2.00
C PRO A 70 10.01 -10.58 -0.84
N ASP A 71 9.45 -9.41 -0.52
CA ASP A 71 9.87 -8.58 0.62
C ASP A 71 8.93 -8.82 1.82
N HIS A 72 9.02 -10.00 2.43
CA HIS A 72 8.11 -10.42 3.51
C HIS A 72 8.45 -9.82 4.88
N HIS A 73 8.68 -8.51 4.99
CA HIS A 73 9.27 -7.91 6.20
C HIS A 73 8.39 -6.93 6.97
N THR A 74 7.11 -6.78 6.67
CA THR A 74 6.25 -5.90 7.48
C THR A 74 5.84 -6.58 8.79
N VAL A 75 6.64 -6.40 9.84
CA VAL A 75 6.38 -6.91 11.20
C VAL A 75 5.40 -6.02 11.97
N HIS A 76 5.40 -4.72 11.69
CA HIS A 76 4.55 -3.75 12.35
C HIS A 76 4.34 -2.52 11.47
N THR A 77 3.15 -1.92 11.52
CA THR A 77 2.84 -0.67 10.81
C THR A 77 2.39 0.39 11.82
N SER A 78 3.08 1.53 11.82
CA SER A 78 2.77 2.65 12.71
C SER A 78 1.76 3.57 12.04
N LEU A 79 0.62 3.83 12.68
CA LEU A 79 -0.42 4.68 12.10
C LEU A 79 -0.37 6.08 12.68
N LEU A 80 -0.34 7.09 11.81
CA LEU A 80 -0.37 8.51 12.17
C LEU A 80 -1.53 9.22 11.46
N LEU A 81 -2.57 9.54 12.22
CA LEU A 81 -3.72 10.35 11.77
C LEU A 81 -3.29 11.81 11.57
N GLN A 82 -3.58 12.34 10.39
CA GLN A 82 -3.36 13.74 10.01
C GLN A 82 -4.63 14.57 10.31
N GLU A 83 -4.48 15.89 10.34
CA GLU A 83 -5.59 16.82 10.61
C GLU A 83 -6.66 16.81 9.49
N ASP A 84 -6.29 16.45 8.27
CA ASP A 84 -7.19 16.34 7.12
C ASP A 84 -7.96 15.00 7.06
N GLY A 85 -7.79 14.14 8.08
CA GLY A 85 -8.41 12.82 8.16
C GLY A 85 -7.65 11.71 7.42
N SER A 86 -6.54 12.03 6.74
CA SER A 86 -5.68 11.00 6.13
C SER A 86 -4.85 10.27 7.19
N VAL A 87 -4.46 9.02 6.89
CA VAL A 87 -3.58 8.22 7.77
C VAL A 87 -2.30 7.89 7.02
N ARG A 88 -1.17 8.16 7.68
CA ARG A 88 0.16 7.72 7.23
C ARG A 88 0.56 6.45 7.96
N ALA A 89 1.20 5.55 7.24
CA ALA A 89 1.56 4.20 7.65
C ALA A 89 3.03 3.91 7.38
#